data_AF-A0A956IJ72-F1
#
_entry.id   AF-A0A956IJ72-F1
#
_cell.length_a   1.000
_cell.length_b   1.000
_cell.length_c   1.000
_cell.angle_alpha   90.00
_cell.angle_beta   90.00
_cell.angle_gamma   90.00
#
_symmetry.space_group_name_H-M   'P 1'
#
loop_
_entity.id
_entity.type
_entity.pdbx_description
1 polymer ?
#
loop_
_entity_poly.entity_id
_entity_poly.type
_entity_poly.pdbx_seq_one_letter_code
_entity_poly.pdbx_strand_id
1 'polypeptide(L)'
;MSRIDDAISKEIVAALRTGAVPRRGLEHFATGLDPLMRAVDEDLERVAQGAGLSKWIRGEYGAGKTFATRLLCARAQAARFATSEVQISIND
;
A
#
# COMPACT_ATOMS: atom_id res chain seq x y z
N MET A 1 16.30 13.64 -0.49
CA MET A 1 15.62 12.73 0.46
C MET A 1 14.63 13.53 1.27
N SER A 2 13.36 13.16 1.26
CA SER A 2 12.35 13.79 2.12
C SER A 2 12.67 13.50 3.59
N ARG A 3 12.52 14.50 4.46
CA ARG A 3 12.74 14.36 5.91
C ARG A 3 11.62 13.48 6.48
N ILE A 4 11.98 12.35 7.09
CA ILE A 4 11.02 11.44 7.74
C ILE A 4 10.75 11.95 9.15
N ASP A 5 9.49 11.93 9.57
CA ASP A 5 9.09 12.20 10.96
C ASP A 5 9.63 11.11 11.90
N ASP A 6 10.14 11.50 13.07
CA ASP A 6 10.79 10.59 14.01
C ASP A 6 9.84 9.51 14.56
N ALA A 7 8.55 9.84 14.71
CA ALA A 7 7.55 8.86 15.13
C ALA A 7 7.27 7.83 14.03
N ILE A 8 7.15 8.28 12.78
CA ILE A 8 6.99 7.38 11.61
C ILE A 8 8.22 6.47 11.47
N SER A 9 9.43 7.01 11.63
CA SER A 9 10.66 6.21 11.56
C SER A 9 10.69 5.10 12.61
N LYS A 10 10.32 5.40 13.86
CA LYS A 10 10.24 4.41 14.94
C LYS A 10 9.19 3.33 14.67
N GLU A 11 8.02 3.70 14.13
CA GLU A 11 6.97 2.75 13.76
C GLU A 11 7.44 1.78 12.67
N ILE A 12 8.09 2.30 11.61
CA ILE A 12 8.66 1.48 10.53
C ILE A 12 9.65 0.47 11.11
N VAL A 13 10.63 0.94 11.90
CA VAL A 13 11.67 0.08 12.47
C VAL A 13 11.07 -0.99 13.40
N ALA A 14 10.07 -0.63 14.21
CA ALA A 14 9.40 -1.57 15.11
C ALA A 14 8.68 -2.69 14.34
N ALA A 15 7.94 -2.38 13.27
CA ALA A 15 7.24 -3.38 12.48
C ALA A 15 8.21 -4.30 11.73
N LEU A 16 9.25 -3.74 11.12
CA LEU A 16 10.24 -4.52 10.37
C LEU A 16 11.01 -5.50 11.27
N ARG A 17 11.29 -5.13 12.53
CA ARG A 17 11.91 -6.03 13.51
C ARG A 17 11.11 -7.29 13.81
N THR A 18 9.79 -7.23 13.67
CA THR A 18 8.88 -8.37 13.91
C THR A 18 8.49 -9.10 12.62
N GLY A 19 9.04 -8.70 11.47
CA GLY A 19 8.64 -9.22 10.15
C GLY A 19 7.27 -8.72 9.68
N ALA A 20 6.70 -7.72 10.35
CA ALA A 20 5.42 -7.13 9.99
C ALA A 20 5.59 -6.00 8.97
N VAL A 21 4.55 -5.75 8.19
CA VAL A 21 4.46 -4.58 7.31
C VAL A 21 3.94 -3.38 8.11
N PRO A 22 4.66 -2.24 8.16
CA PRO A 22 4.22 -1.01 8.82
C PRO A 22 2.85 -0.52 8.31
N ARG A 23 2.09 0.20 9.14
CA ARG A 23 0.82 0.81 8.71
C ARG A 23 1.02 2.13 7.97
N ARG A 24 2.12 2.83 8.25
CA ARG A 24 2.46 4.15 7.69
C ARG A 24 3.90 4.19 7.19
N GLY A 25 4.20 5.17 6.35
CA GLY A 25 5.56 5.41 5.86
C GLY A 25 6.09 4.34 4.91
N LEU A 26 5.18 3.59 4.27
CA LEU A 26 5.50 2.54 3.28
C LEU A 26 6.28 3.12 2.09
N GLU A 27 5.98 4.36 1.72
CA GLU A 27 6.63 5.12 0.65
C GLU A 27 8.13 5.34 0.86
N HIS A 28 8.62 5.23 2.11
CA HIS A 28 10.04 5.45 2.41
C HIS A 28 10.93 4.26 2.05
N PHE A 29 10.36 3.08 1.82
CA PHE A 29 11.11 1.87 1.50
C PHE A 29 10.44 0.99 0.43
N ALA A 30 9.31 1.45 -0.13
CA ALA A 30 8.71 0.89 -1.33
C ALA A 30 9.69 1.04 -2.51
N THR A 31 10.27 -0.07 -2.96
CA THR A 31 11.18 -0.10 -4.12
C THR A 31 10.63 -1.05 -5.19
N GLY A 32 10.90 -0.75 -6.46
CA GLY A 32 10.50 -1.60 -7.59
C GLY A 32 8.99 -1.63 -7.90
N LEU A 33 8.21 -0.75 -7.27
CA LEU A 33 6.74 -0.69 -7.43
C LEU A 33 6.29 0.47 -8.31
N ASP A 34 7.20 1.24 -8.91
CA ASP A 34 6.86 2.38 -9.76
C ASP A 34 5.87 2.03 -10.89
N PRO A 35 6.01 0.89 -11.60
CA PRO A 35 5.03 0.52 -12.63
C PRO A 35 3.64 0.25 -12.04
N LEU A 36 3.57 -0.41 -10.88
CA LEU A 36 2.30 -0.68 -10.21
C LEU A 36 1.66 0.62 -9.70
N MET A 37 2.44 1.52 -9.11
CA MET A 37 1.94 2.79 -8.59
C MET A 37 1.41 3.71 -9.69
N ARG A 38 2.07 3.75 -10.85
CA ARG A 38 1.55 4.50 -12.01
C ARG A 38 0.17 3.98 -12.45
N ALA A 39 0.03 2.65 -12.55
CA ALA A 39 -1.24 2.04 -12.93
C ALA A 39 -2.36 2.26 -11.88
N VAL A 40 -2.00 2.49 -10.62
CA VAL A 40 -2.94 2.83 -9.54
C VAL A 40 -3.33 4.30 -9.61
N ASP A 41 -2.38 5.19 -9.86
CA ASP A 41 -2.64 6.63 -9.99
C ASP A 41 -3.61 6.88 -11.16
N GLU A 42 -3.40 6.24 -12.31
CA GLU A 42 -4.32 6.29 -13.46
C GLU A 42 -5.73 5.77 -13.13
N ASP A 43 -5.82 4.70 -12.33
CA ASP A 43 -7.12 4.19 -11.88
C ASP A 43 -7.83 5.18 -10.96
N LEU A 44 -7.11 5.77 -10.01
CA LEU A 44 -7.67 6.74 -9.07
C LEU A 44 -8.19 7.98 -9.80
N GLU A 45 -7.50 8.44 -10.85
CA GLU A 45 -7.98 9.52 -11.73
C GLU A 45 -9.30 9.15 -12.41
N ARG A 46 -9.42 7.92 -12.92
CA ARG A 46 -10.68 7.43 -13.53
C ARG A 46 -11.80 7.33 -12.51
N VAL A 47 -11.52 6.83 -11.31
CA VAL A 47 -12.51 6.71 -10.23
C VAL A 47 -12.96 8.10 -9.75
N ALA A 48 -12.05 9.09 -9.69
CA ALA A 48 -12.40 10.47 -9.38
C ALA A 48 -13.42 11.07 -10.37
N GLN A 49 -13.45 10.57 -11.60
CA GLN A 49 -14.40 10.97 -12.65
C GLN A 49 -15.71 10.15 -12.64
N GLY A 50 -15.90 9.25 -11.66
CA GLY A 50 -17.11 8.45 -11.48
C GLY A 50 -17.05 7.05 -12.07
N ALA A 51 -15.89 6.58 -12.54
CA ALA A 51 -15.74 5.19 -12.98
C ALA A 51 -15.67 4.21 -11.80
N GLY A 52 -16.05 2.95 -12.04
CA GLY A 52 -15.82 1.82 -11.13
C GLY A 52 -14.94 0.76 -11.78
N LEU A 53 -14.02 0.17 -11.02
CA LEU A 53 -13.11 -0.86 -11.51
C LEU A 53 -12.70 -1.84 -10.39
N SER A 54 -12.25 -3.01 -10.80
CA SER A 54 -11.71 -4.05 -9.92
C SER A 54 -10.41 -4.60 -10.51
N LYS A 55 -9.39 -4.77 -9.68
CA LYS A 55 -8.10 -5.38 -10.05
C LYS A 55 -7.74 -6.50 -9.09
N TRP A 56 -7.02 -7.49 -9.61
CA TRP A 56 -6.51 -8.62 -8.83
C TRP A 56 -4.98 -8.65 -8.92
N ILE A 57 -4.32 -8.71 -7.76
CA ILE A 57 -2.86 -8.84 -7.66
C ILE A 57 -2.52 -10.31 -7.42
N ARG A 58 -1.75 -10.90 -8.33
CA ARG A 58 -1.25 -12.28 -8.21
C ARG A 58 0.26 -12.30 -8.03
N GLY A 59 0.74 -13.31 -7.32
CA GLY A 59 2.16 -13.50 -7.04
C GLY A 59 2.37 -14.61 -6.02
N GLU A 60 3.60 -15.10 -5.93
CA GLU A 60 3.98 -16.18 -5.01
C GLU A 60 3.93 -15.74 -3.53
N TYR A 61 4.00 -16.71 -2.61
CA TYR A 61 4.16 -16.40 -1.18
C TYR A 61 5.46 -15.58 -0.98
N GLY A 62 5.40 -14.56 -0.12
CA GLY A 62 6.53 -13.65 0.07
C GLY A 62 6.76 -12.61 -1.04
N ALA A 63 6.03 -12.65 -2.17
CA ALA A 63 6.18 -11.70 -3.28
C ALA A 63 5.69 -10.26 -2.99
N GLY A 64 5.42 -9.91 -1.73
CA GLY A 64 5.04 -8.55 -1.35
C GLY A 64 3.58 -8.16 -1.64
N LYS A 65 2.66 -9.10 -1.90
CA LYS A 65 1.25 -8.78 -2.20
C LYS A 65 0.56 -7.94 -1.11
N THR A 66 0.72 -8.32 0.16
CA THR A 66 0.18 -7.57 1.31
C THR A 66 0.78 -6.18 1.43
N PHE A 67 2.07 -6.05 1.11
CA PHE A 67 2.73 -4.75 1.08
C PHE A 67 2.14 -3.87 -0.03
N ALA A 68 1.99 -4.44 -1.24
CA ALA A 68 1.42 -3.74 -2.39
C ALA A 68 0.00 -3.24 -2.11
N THR A 69 -0.89 -4.08 -1.54
CA THR A 69 -2.27 -3.68 -1.21
C THR A 69 -2.32 -2.56 -0.17
N ARG A 70 -1.46 -2.59 0.84
CA ARG A 70 -1.34 -1.50 1.83
C ARG A 70 -0.79 -0.22 1.23
N LEU A 71 0.20 -0.32 0.36
CA LEU A 71 0.74 0.83 -0.35
C LEU A 71 -0.31 1.47 -1.26
N LEU A 72 -1.13 0.67 -1.96
CA LEU A 72 -2.30 1.16 -2.71
C LEU A 72 -3.24 1.97 -1.81
N CYS A 73 -3.57 1.45 -0.62
CA CYS A 73 -4.44 2.15 0.32
C CYS A 73 -3.82 3.48 0.78
N ALA A 74 -2.53 3.47 1.15
CA ALA A 74 -1.82 4.69 1.53
C ALA A 74 -1.80 5.74 0.40
N ARG A 75 -1.59 5.30 -0.84
CA ARG A 75 -1.61 6.16 -2.04
C ARG A 75 -3.00 6.76 -2.27
N ALA A 76 -4.05 5.95 -2.17
CA ALA A 76 -5.43 6.40 -2.31
C ALA A 76 -5.84 7.38 -1.21
N GLN A 77 -5.45 7.12 0.05
CA GLN A 77 -5.66 8.05 1.16
C GLN A 77 -4.96 9.39 0.94
N ALA A 78 -3.73 9.39 0.43
CA ALA A 78 -3.00 10.60 0.07
C ALA A 78 -3.75 11.40 -1.03
N ALA A 79 -4.44 10.72 -1.93
CA ALA A 79 -5.33 11.31 -2.93
C ALA A 79 -6.75 11.62 -2.40
N ARG A 80 -6.98 11.52 -1.08
CA ARG A 80 -8.25 11.79 -0.37
C ARG A 80 -9.41 10.82 -0.67
N PHE A 81 -9.10 9.58 -1.03
CA PHE A 81 -10.09 8.51 -1.12
C PHE A 81 -10.28 7.81 0.24
N ALA A 82 -11.50 7.31 0.47
CA ALA A 82 -11.76 6.37 1.55
C ALA A 82 -11.31 4.97 1.13
N THR A 83 -10.66 4.25 2.04
CA THR A 83 -10.11 2.91 1.77
C THR A 83 -10.51 1.93 2.88
N SER A 84 -10.72 0.67 2.53
CA SER A 84 -10.87 -0.43 3.48
C SER A 84 -9.96 -1.59 3.09
N GLU A 85 -9.24 -2.16 4.04
CA GLU A 85 -8.45 -3.39 3.86
C GLU A 85 -9.17 -4.52 4.60
N VAL A 86 -9.58 -5.55 3.85
CA VAL A 86 -10.23 -6.73 4.42
C VAL A 86 -9.36 -7.95 4.12
N GLN A 87 -8.84 -8.58 5.16
CA GLN A 87 -8.13 -9.85 5.04
C GLN A 87 -9.14 -10.99 5.19
N ILE A 88 -9.29 -11.79 4.15
CA ILE A 88 -10.07 -13.03 4.19
C ILE A 88 -9.09 -14.15 4.51
N SER A 89 -9.30 -14.81 5.65
CA SER A 89 -8.57 -16.03 6.01
C SER A 89 -9.57 -17.17 6.05
N ILE A 90 -9.18 -18.32 5.50
CA ILE A 90 -9.93 -19.57 5.75
C ILE A 90 -9.56 -19.97 7.17
N ASN A 91 -10.53 -19.93 8.08
CA ASN A 91 -10.38 -20.63 9.36
C ASN A 91 -10.66 -22.10 9.07
N ASP A 92 -9.65 -22.94 9.24
CA ASP A 92 -9.88 -24.35 9.53
C ASP A 92 -10.37 -24.50 10.98
#